data_AF-A0A5J4Q436-F1
#
_entry.id   AF-A0A5J4Q436-F1
#
_cell.length_a   1.000
_cell.length_b   1.000
_cell.length_c   1.000
_cell.angle_alpha   90.00
_cell.angle_beta   90.00
_cell.angle_gamma   90.00
#
_symmetry.space_group_name_H-M   'P 1'
#
loop_
_entity.id
_entity.type
_entity.pdbx_description
1 polymer ?
#
loop_
_entity_poly.entity_id
_entity_poly.type
_entity_poly.pdbx_seq_one_letter_code
_entity_poly.pdbx_strand_id
1 'polypeptide(L)'
;MHNLKTNFDKMLDICKQFGKEFTNERGNIPRCGVVPRFSDLEIVALSLRAEALSIDSENLLFIKLLTDYKDDFPYLISRRQ
;
A
#
# COMPACT_ATOMS: atom_id res chain seq x y z
N MET A 1 -18.84 0.09 6.65
CA MET A 1 -17.84 -0.34 5.64
C MET A 1 -16.51 -0.59 6.35
N HIS A 2 -16.24 -1.82 6.81
CA HIS A 2 -15.10 -2.12 7.71
C HIS A 2 -13.97 -2.94 7.08
N ASN A 3 -14.00 -3.26 5.78
CA ASN A 3 -13.02 -4.17 5.18
C ASN A 3 -11.71 -3.44 4.78
N LEU A 4 -10.58 -3.83 5.39
CA LEU A 4 -9.20 -3.29 5.17
C LEU A 4 -8.63 -3.53 3.75
N LYS A 5 -9.31 -4.29 2.90
CA LYS A 5 -8.99 -4.39 1.48
C LYS A 5 -9.78 -3.40 0.63
N THR A 6 -11.10 -3.30 0.83
CA THR A 6 -11.97 -2.49 -0.04
C THR A 6 -11.64 -0.98 -0.07
N ASN A 7 -11.44 -0.32 1.09
CA ASN A 7 -11.03 1.09 1.08
C ASN A 7 -9.58 1.32 0.55
N PHE A 8 -8.73 0.29 0.49
CA PHE A 8 -7.34 0.34 0.04
C PHE A 8 -7.39 0.34 -1.46
N ASP A 9 -8.19 -0.54 -2.06
CA ASP A 9 -8.42 -0.55 -3.50
C ASP A 9 -9.01 0.80 -3.97
N LYS A 10 -9.93 1.39 -3.18
CA LYS A 10 -10.45 2.74 -3.45
C LYS A 10 -9.38 3.83 -3.35
N MET A 11 -8.57 3.82 -2.29
CA MET A 11 -7.48 4.79 -2.14
C MET A 11 -6.42 4.60 -3.21
N LEU A 12 -6.12 3.37 -3.59
CA LEU A 12 -5.16 3.04 -4.65
C LEU A 12 -5.64 3.55 -6.00
N ASP A 13 -6.93 3.43 -6.32
CA ASP A 13 -7.48 4.00 -7.55
C ASP A 13 -7.30 5.53 -7.59
N ILE A 14 -7.56 6.20 -6.47
CA ILE A 14 -7.32 7.65 -6.32
C ILE A 14 -5.83 7.95 -6.50
N CYS A 15 -4.93 7.24 -5.80
CA CYS A 15 -3.48 7.40 -5.93
C CYS A 15 -3.00 7.17 -7.36
N LYS A 16 -3.59 6.23 -8.10
CA LYS A 16 -3.29 5.99 -9.52
C LYS A 16 -3.75 7.15 -10.39
N GLN A 17 -4.92 7.74 -10.14
CA GLN A 17 -5.38 8.91 -10.90
C GLN A 17 -4.44 10.11 -10.74
N PHE A 18 -3.95 10.37 -9.52
CA PHE A 18 -3.01 11.47 -9.25
C PHE A 18 -1.55 11.14 -9.61
N GLY A 19 -1.14 9.89 -9.47
CA GLY A 19 0.24 9.45 -9.63
C GLY A 19 0.66 9.11 -11.06
N LYS A 20 -0.27 9.14 -12.03
CA LYS A 20 -0.02 8.77 -13.44
C LYS A 20 1.15 9.50 -14.09
N GLU A 21 1.35 10.76 -13.76
CA GLU A 21 2.44 11.57 -14.34
C GLU A 21 3.81 11.28 -13.71
N PHE A 22 3.82 10.80 -12.47
CA PHE A 22 5.03 10.62 -11.66
C PHE A 22 5.52 9.17 -11.57
N THR A 23 4.72 8.22 -12.08
CA THR A 23 4.97 6.79 -11.90
C THR A 23 4.95 6.04 -13.22
N ASN A 24 5.65 4.90 -13.24
CA ASN A 24 5.62 3.97 -14.36
C ASN A 24 4.30 3.20 -14.42
N GLU A 25 4.16 2.34 -15.44
CA GLU A 25 2.98 1.48 -15.65
C GLU A 25 2.64 0.59 -14.44
N ARG A 26 3.62 0.32 -13.57
CA ARG A 26 3.48 -0.50 -12.36
C ARG A 26 3.21 0.33 -11.10
N GLY A 27 3.03 1.65 -11.21
CA GLY A 27 2.81 2.55 -10.08
C GLY A 27 4.05 2.81 -9.21
N ASN A 28 5.24 2.69 -9.79
CA ASN A 28 6.50 3.01 -9.10
C ASN A 28 7.12 4.29 -9.66
N ILE A 29 7.76 5.07 -8.79
CA ILE A 29 8.54 6.24 -9.17
C ILE A 29 9.77 5.76 -9.95
N PRO A 30 10.08 6.36 -11.10
CA PRO A 30 11.25 5.97 -11.89
C PRO A 30 12.53 6.16 -11.07
N ARG A 31 13.25 5.06 -10.82
CA ARG A 31 14.51 5.03 -10.08
C ARG A 31 15.49 4.06 -10.72
N CYS A 32 16.78 4.31 -10.57
CA CYS A 32 17.81 3.37 -10.99
C CYS A 32 17.81 2.13 -10.07
N GLY A 33 17.88 0.94 -10.66
CA GLY A 33 17.98 -0.34 -9.94
C GLY A 33 16.69 -1.16 -9.95
N VAL A 34 16.50 -1.97 -8.90
CA VAL A 34 15.41 -2.94 -8.83
C VAL A 34 14.08 -2.23 -8.54
N VAL A 35 13.09 -2.47 -9.38
CA VAL A 35 11.71 -2.03 -9.18
C VAL A 35 11.05 -2.96 -8.15
N PRO A 36 10.52 -2.44 -7.02
CA PRO A 36 9.89 -3.27 -6.01
C PRO A 36 8.60 -3.91 -6.54
N ARG A 37 8.23 -5.06 -5.98
CA ARG A 37 6.99 -5.76 -6.34
C ARG A 37 5.75 -5.09 -5.72
N PHE A 38 5.92 -4.57 -4.50
CA PHE A 38 4.95 -3.68 -3.88
C PHE A 38 5.24 -2.27 -4.36
N SER A 39 4.28 -1.68 -5.06
CA SER A 39 4.48 -0.42 -5.75
C SER A 39 4.51 0.77 -4.80
N ASP A 40 5.20 1.84 -5.21
CA ASP A 40 5.25 3.07 -4.42
C ASP A 40 3.85 3.66 -4.19
N LEU A 41 2.95 3.58 -5.19
CA LEU A 41 1.56 3.99 -5.01
C LEU A 41 0.77 3.09 -4.05
N GLU A 42 1.06 1.80 -4.00
CA GLU A 42 0.45 0.90 -3.00
C GLU A 42 0.93 1.24 -1.59
N ILE A 43 2.19 1.66 -1.41
CA ILE A 43 2.71 2.14 -0.13
C ILE A 43 1.96 3.41 0.31
N VAL A 44 1.81 4.38 -0.60
CA VAL A 44 1.09 5.63 -0.32
C VAL A 44 -0.39 5.36 -0.03
N ALA A 45 -1.04 4.48 -0.79
CA ALA A 45 -2.43 4.10 -0.55
C ALA A 45 -2.58 3.41 0.82
N LEU A 46 -1.60 2.61 1.24
CA LEU A 46 -1.61 1.93 2.53
C LEU A 46 -1.45 2.92 3.69
N SER A 47 -0.55 3.90 3.58
CA SER A 47 -0.35 4.91 4.63
C SER A 47 -1.59 5.80 4.78
N LEU A 48 -2.14 6.31 3.67
CA LEU A 48 -3.38 7.10 3.68
C LEU A 48 -4.55 6.31 4.30
N ARG A 49 -4.60 5.02 4.02
CA ARG A 49 -5.61 4.15 4.60
C ARG A 49 -5.42 3.94 6.10
N ALA A 50 -4.18 3.78 6.57
CA ALA A 50 -3.88 3.62 7.99
C ALA A 50 -4.34 4.85 8.77
N GLU A 51 -4.04 6.05 8.25
CA GLU A 51 -4.52 7.34 8.77
C GLU A 51 -6.05 7.42 8.81
N ALA A 52 -6.71 7.06 7.70
CA ALA A 52 -8.18 7.08 7.61
C ALA A 52 -8.88 6.07 8.56
N LEU A 53 -8.16 5.03 9.00
CA LEU A 53 -8.63 4.07 9.98
C LEU A 53 -8.15 4.37 11.41
N SER A 54 -7.45 5.50 11.60
CA SER A 54 -6.84 5.90 12.87
C SER A 54 -5.95 4.79 13.47
N ILE A 55 -5.18 4.12 12.62
CA ILE A 55 -4.18 3.13 13.03
C ILE A 55 -2.83 3.84 13.08
N ASP A 56 -2.53 4.41 14.24
CA ASP A 56 -1.29 5.18 14.44
C ASP A 56 -0.05 4.27 14.61
N SER A 57 -0.29 3.00 15.00
CA SER A 57 0.78 2.02 15.18
C SER A 57 1.02 1.24 13.90
N GLU A 58 2.15 1.52 13.24
CA GLU A 58 2.63 0.73 12.11
C GLU A 58 2.76 -0.76 12.48
N ASN A 59 3.21 -1.08 13.69
CA ASN A 59 3.30 -2.47 14.15
C ASN A 59 1.93 -3.17 14.15
N LEU A 60 0.90 -2.48 14.67
CA LEU A 60 -0.46 -3.01 14.66
C LEU A 60 -0.99 -3.19 13.23
N LEU A 61 -0.72 -2.24 12.34
CA LEU A 61 -1.10 -2.32 10.93
C LEU A 61 -0.50 -3.57 10.26
N PHE A 62 0.81 -3.77 10.40
CA PHE A 62 1.49 -4.92 9.78
C PHE A 62 1.05 -6.25 10.38
N ILE A 63 0.79 -6.33 11.69
CA ILE A 63 0.24 -7.55 12.30
C ILE A 63 -1.11 -7.87 11.67
N LYS A 64 -2.04 -6.90 11.58
CA LYS A 64 -3.36 -7.11 10.95
C LYS A 64 -3.25 -7.51 9.49
N LEU A 65 -2.36 -6.89 8.72
CA LEU A 65 -2.15 -7.24 7.32
C LEU A 65 -1.63 -8.67 7.16
N LEU A 66 -0.74 -9.12 8.04
CA LEU A 66 -0.15 -10.45 8.00
C LEU A 66 -1.06 -11.55 8.55
N THR A 67 -1.99 -11.23 9.46
CA THR A 67 -2.94 -12.19 10.02
C THR A 67 -4.22 -12.27 9.21
N ASP A 68 -4.86 -11.14 8.95
CA ASP A 68 -6.25 -11.08 8.48
C ASP A 68 -6.33 -10.88 6.96
N TYR A 69 -5.29 -10.30 6.35
CA TYR A 69 -5.27 -9.88 4.94
C TYR A 69 -4.06 -10.43 4.18
N LYS A 70 -3.47 -11.53 4.64
CA LYS A 70 -2.24 -12.09 4.06
C LYS A 70 -2.39 -12.42 2.58
N ASP A 71 -3.53 -12.99 2.20
CA ASP A 71 -3.82 -13.37 0.82
C ASP A 71 -4.11 -12.16 -0.08
N ASP A 72 -4.60 -11.07 0.51
CA ASP A 72 -4.91 -9.82 -0.19
C ASP A 72 -3.67 -8.96 -0.47
N PHE A 73 -2.58 -9.16 0.29
CA PHE A 73 -1.33 -8.42 0.17
C PHE A 73 -0.12 -9.37 -0.01
N PRO A 74 -0.06 -10.13 -1.13
CA PRO A 74 0.95 -11.17 -1.32
C PRO A 74 2.39 -10.63 -1.47
N TYR A 75 2.54 -9.35 -1.82
CA TYR A 75 3.83 -8.68 -1.99
C TYR A 75 4.14 -7.71 -0.86
N LEU A 76 3.45 -7.77 0.28
CA LEU A 76 3.67 -6.87 1.40
C LEU A 76 5.17 -6.81 1.78
N ILE A 77 5.68 -5.59 1.93
CA ILE A 77 7.09 -5.37 2.27
C ILE A 77 7.44 -6.00 3.62
N SER A 78 8.64 -6.55 3.73
CA SER A 78 9.15 -7.03 5.01
C SER A 78 9.63 -5.86 5.86
N ARG A 79 9.36 -5.90 7.17
CA ARG A 79 9.91 -4.94 8.14
C ARG A 79 11.28 -5.34 8.69
N ARG A 80 11.90 -6.41 8.18
CA ARG A 80 13.24 -6.81 8.64
C ARG A 80 14.25 -5.76 8.16
N GLN A 81 14.70 -4.92 9.09
CA GLN A 81 15.94 -4.14 8.99
C GLN A 81 17.12 -4.99 9.46
#